data_AF-A0AA44QD19-F1
#
_entry.id   AF-A0AA44QD19-F1
#
_cell.length_a   1.000
_cell.length_b   1.000
_cell.length_c   1.000
_cell.angle_alpha   90.00
_cell.angle_beta   90.00
_cell.angle_gamma   90.00
#
_symmetry.space_group_name_H-M   'P 1'
#
loop_
_entity.id
_entity.type
_entity.pdbx_description
1 polymer ?
#
loop_
_entity_poly.entity_id
_entity_poly.type
_entity_poly.pdbx_seq_one_letter_code
_entity_poly.pdbx_strand_id
1 'polypeptide(L)'
;MKKLHALALSMGLMISVAVVPTATSAENTNLPYLNEIKKMQPDLSTSEIISSINEMAKNTGNTNEAIAKQIFKELKADEEQGKKDASKKVNTLGGSGGTVPVGNSSTGNFFYTGSYTAYLNHGHVGMYYSSSQIVESVPRSGVRTISTKSRLVDKGDAVVKSVKTTSLNKSKAAGWVKSRVGKDGYSYNFATNRYTSHYGDKNCSKLIWSAYKLNGGLDLDKNGGAGVYPRDVRDAKQTSVVRYI
;
A
#
# COMPACT_ATOMS: atom_id res chain seq x y z
N MET A 1 -46.74 -47.39 -42.70
CA MET A 1 -45.88 -46.29 -42.21
C MET A 1 -45.78 -46.42 -40.69
N LYS A 2 -44.62 -46.85 -40.18
CA LYS A 2 -44.37 -47.12 -38.75
C LYS A 2 -44.02 -45.81 -38.04
N LYS A 3 -44.74 -45.44 -36.97
CA LYS A 3 -44.30 -44.39 -36.03
C LYS A 3 -43.77 -45.06 -34.76
N LEU A 4 -42.44 -45.11 -34.65
CA LEU A 4 -41.76 -45.47 -33.40
C LEU A 4 -41.97 -44.34 -32.40
N HIS A 5 -42.50 -44.68 -31.22
CA HIS A 5 -42.48 -43.82 -30.05
C HIS A 5 -41.14 -44.02 -29.35
N ALA A 6 -40.30 -42.99 -29.34
CA ALA A 6 -39.06 -42.98 -28.57
C ALA A 6 -39.40 -42.73 -27.09
N LEU A 7 -39.12 -43.73 -26.25
CA LEU A 7 -39.17 -43.64 -24.80
C LEU A 7 -37.90 -42.91 -24.34
N ALA A 8 -38.01 -41.66 -23.91
CA ALA A 8 -36.90 -40.91 -23.33
C ALA A 8 -36.72 -41.34 -21.87
N LEU A 9 -35.67 -42.11 -21.59
CA LEU A 9 -35.25 -42.49 -20.25
C LEU A 9 -34.51 -41.29 -19.62
N SER A 10 -35.16 -40.58 -18.70
CA SER A 10 -34.54 -39.50 -17.93
C SER A 10 -33.62 -40.10 -16.86
N MET A 11 -32.32 -40.15 -17.12
CA MET A 11 -31.32 -40.55 -16.13
C MET A 11 -30.94 -39.32 -15.30
N GLY A 12 -31.48 -39.25 -14.07
CA GLY A 12 -31.18 -38.20 -13.11
C GLY A 12 -29.73 -38.30 -12.64
N LEU A 13 -28.93 -37.28 -12.95
CA LEU A 13 -27.58 -37.11 -12.43
C LEU A 13 -27.69 -36.43 -11.05
N MET A 14 -27.68 -37.23 -9.98
CA MET A 14 -27.53 -36.74 -8.61
C MET A 14 -26.11 -36.16 -8.45
N ILE A 15 -25.98 -34.84 -8.52
CA ILE A 15 -24.76 -34.14 -8.14
C ILE A 15 -24.71 -34.12 -6.62
N SER A 16 -23.96 -35.06 -6.04
CA SER A 16 -23.58 -35.02 -4.63
C SER A 16 -22.68 -33.81 -4.41
N VAL A 17 -23.23 -32.76 -3.78
CA VAL A 17 -22.45 -31.63 -3.26
C VAL A 17 -21.63 -32.18 -2.09
N ALA A 18 -20.39 -32.58 -2.36
CA ALA A 18 -19.42 -32.80 -1.32
C ALA A 18 -19.15 -31.45 -0.64
N VAL A 19 -19.74 -31.26 0.54
CA VAL A 19 -19.38 -30.18 1.44
C VAL A 19 -17.95 -30.47 1.89
N VAL A 20 -16.97 -29.89 1.18
CA VAL A 20 -15.58 -29.91 1.62
C VAL A 20 -15.54 -29.12 2.93
N PRO A 21 -15.21 -29.74 4.07
CA PRO A 21 -15.04 -28.99 5.30
C PRO A 21 -13.89 -28.01 5.08
N THR A 22 -14.19 -26.71 5.07
CA THR A 22 -13.16 -25.69 5.16
C THR A 22 -12.51 -25.88 6.53
N ALA A 23 -11.35 -26.51 6.56
CA ALA A 23 -10.51 -26.55 7.75
C ALA A 23 -10.21 -25.10 8.13
N THR A 24 -10.89 -24.59 9.15
CA THR A 24 -10.44 -23.41 9.88
C THR A 24 -9.12 -23.79 10.53
N SER A 25 -8.02 -23.42 9.87
CA SER A 25 -6.69 -23.46 10.46
C SER A 25 -6.79 -22.77 11.81
N ALA A 26 -6.51 -23.48 12.91
CA ALA A 26 -6.36 -22.83 14.20
C ALA A 26 -5.31 -21.74 14.03
N GLU A 27 -5.67 -20.48 14.33
CA GLU A 27 -4.73 -19.37 14.26
C GLU A 27 -3.56 -19.69 15.20
N ASN A 28 -2.39 -19.98 14.66
CA ASN A 28 -1.20 -20.18 15.47
C ASN A 28 -0.81 -18.82 16.04
N THR A 29 -1.24 -18.54 17.26
CA THR A 29 -0.94 -17.28 17.96
C THR A 29 0.49 -17.23 18.49
N ASN A 30 1.26 -18.32 18.40
CA ASN A 30 2.64 -18.41 18.88
C ASN A 30 3.65 -18.02 17.78
N LEU A 31 3.41 -16.90 17.11
CA LEU A 31 4.33 -16.36 16.09
C LEU A 31 5.38 -15.45 16.75
N PRO A 32 6.65 -15.54 16.31
CA PRO A 32 7.69 -14.65 16.80
C PRO A 32 7.35 -13.21 16.43
N TYR A 33 7.63 -12.28 17.34
CA TYR A 33 7.44 -10.83 17.17
C TYR A 33 5.98 -10.37 16.96
N LEU A 34 4.96 -11.23 17.13
CA LEU A 34 3.56 -10.87 16.89
C LEU A 34 3.12 -9.65 17.72
N ASN A 35 3.51 -9.61 18.99
CA ASN A 35 3.19 -8.51 19.90
C ASN A 35 3.89 -7.20 19.49
N GLU A 36 5.14 -7.29 19.06
CA GLU A 36 5.94 -6.16 18.57
C GLU A 36 5.35 -5.62 17.26
N ILE A 37 5.01 -6.50 16.32
CA ILE A 37 4.32 -6.12 15.08
C ILE A 37 3.00 -5.44 15.40
N LYS A 38 2.19 -5.97 16.33
CA LYS A 38 0.94 -5.34 16.76
C LYS A 38 1.15 -3.96 17.39
N LYS A 39 2.20 -3.76 18.19
CA LYS A 39 2.56 -2.43 18.72
C LYS A 39 2.92 -1.45 17.60
N MET A 40 3.54 -1.93 16.52
CA MET A 40 3.92 -1.16 15.34
C MET A 40 2.78 -0.99 14.31
N GLN A 41 1.73 -1.80 14.39
CA GLN A 41 0.54 -1.77 13.52
C GLN A 41 -0.72 -1.80 14.40
N PRO A 42 -0.95 -0.80 15.28
CA PRO A 42 -2.01 -0.87 16.28
C PRO A 42 -3.41 -0.88 15.68
N ASP A 43 -3.58 -0.38 14.46
CA ASP A 43 -4.86 -0.37 13.74
C ASP A 43 -5.26 -1.75 13.18
N LEU A 44 -4.34 -2.72 13.09
CA LEU A 44 -4.65 -4.09 12.66
C LEU A 44 -4.92 -4.98 13.87
N SER A 45 -6.02 -5.73 13.88
CA SER A 45 -6.23 -6.79 14.87
C SER A 45 -5.16 -7.88 14.79
N THR A 46 -4.98 -8.64 15.88
CA THR A 46 -4.04 -9.77 15.91
C THR A 46 -4.37 -10.81 14.84
N SER A 47 -5.65 -11.10 14.61
CA SER A 47 -6.11 -12.03 13.58
C SER A 47 -5.81 -11.52 12.17
N GLU A 48 -5.97 -10.22 11.90
CA GLU A 48 -5.58 -9.62 10.60
C GLU A 48 -4.06 -9.75 10.34
N ILE A 49 -3.24 -9.58 11.38
CA ILE A 49 -1.78 -9.78 11.28
C ILE A 49 -1.46 -11.25 10.98
N ILE A 50 -2.04 -12.19 11.73
CA ILE A 50 -1.84 -13.63 11.52
C ILE A 50 -2.32 -14.05 10.12
N SER A 51 -3.50 -13.59 9.70
CA SER A 51 -4.05 -13.88 8.37
C SER A 51 -3.12 -13.38 7.27
N SER A 52 -2.58 -12.17 7.41
CA SER A 52 -1.63 -11.60 6.45
C SER A 52 -0.32 -12.41 6.38
N ILE A 53 0.17 -12.91 7.52
CA ILE A 53 1.35 -13.77 7.59
C ILE A 53 1.08 -15.10 6.89
N ASN A 54 -0.05 -15.74 7.18
CA ASN A 54 -0.45 -17.02 6.56
C ASN A 54 -0.60 -16.89 5.05
N GLU A 55 -1.23 -15.80 4.58
CA GLU A 55 -1.41 -15.56 3.15
C GLU A 55 -0.06 -15.34 2.44
N MET A 56 0.84 -14.55 3.05
CA MET A 56 2.17 -14.36 2.48
C MET A 56 3.00 -15.65 2.50
N ALA A 57 2.97 -16.43 3.58
CA ALA A 57 3.64 -17.72 3.68
C ALA A 57 3.18 -18.64 2.54
N LYS A 58 1.87 -18.74 2.31
CA LYS A 58 1.29 -19.48 1.18
C LYS A 58 1.76 -18.95 -0.17
N ASN A 59 1.79 -17.64 -0.36
CA ASN A 59 2.15 -17.02 -1.65
C ASN A 59 3.65 -17.10 -1.97
N THR A 60 4.51 -17.21 -0.95
CA THR A 60 5.97 -17.18 -1.10
C THR A 60 6.64 -18.54 -0.85
N GLY A 61 5.93 -19.50 -0.26
CA GLY A 61 6.49 -20.78 0.17
C GLY A 61 7.36 -20.70 1.43
N ASN A 62 7.41 -19.56 2.12
CA ASN A 62 8.13 -19.38 3.37
C ASN A 62 7.29 -19.84 4.58
N THR A 63 7.94 -20.09 5.71
CA THR A 63 7.22 -20.37 6.97
C THR A 63 6.65 -19.11 7.59
N ASN A 64 5.59 -19.26 8.39
CA ASN A 64 4.98 -18.14 9.12
C ASN A 64 5.99 -17.43 10.03
N GLU A 65 6.90 -18.16 10.67
CA GLU A 65 7.95 -17.61 11.53
C GLU A 65 8.95 -16.76 10.74
N ALA A 66 9.34 -17.22 9.55
CA ALA A 66 10.23 -16.47 8.66
C ALA A 66 9.59 -15.17 8.20
N ILE A 67 8.30 -15.22 7.79
CA ILE A 67 7.53 -14.05 7.40
C ILE A 67 7.35 -13.07 8.57
N ALA A 68 6.99 -13.55 9.75
CA ALA A 68 6.84 -12.69 10.93
C ALA A 68 8.15 -11.96 11.29
N LYS A 69 9.28 -12.68 11.25
CA LYS A 69 10.61 -12.09 11.44
C LYS A 69 10.96 -11.07 10.36
N GLN A 70 10.62 -11.34 9.10
CA GLN A 70 10.84 -10.40 7.99
C GLN A 70 10.04 -9.11 8.21
N ILE A 71 8.74 -9.22 8.47
CA ILE A 71 7.84 -8.08 8.74
C ILE A 71 8.39 -7.23 9.88
N PHE A 72 8.76 -7.85 11.00
CA PHE A 72 9.30 -7.11 12.15
C PHE A 72 10.58 -6.35 11.79
N LYS A 73 11.51 -6.99 11.07
CA LYS A 73 12.75 -6.36 10.63
C LYS A 73 12.51 -5.17 9.71
N GLU A 74 11.57 -5.30 8.77
CA GLU A 74 11.23 -4.23 7.83
C GLU A 74 10.57 -3.04 8.55
N LEU A 75 9.59 -3.29 9.41
CA LEU A 75 8.94 -2.26 10.22
C LEU A 75 9.96 -1.51 11.08
N LYS A 76 10.89 -2.23 11.73
CA LYS A 76 11.96 -1.63 12.53
C LYS A 76 12.92 -0.81 11.67
N ALA A 77 13.30 -1.29 10.50
CA ALA A 77 14.18 -0.55 9.60
C ALA A 77 13.53 0.76 9.11
N ASP A 78 12.25 0.70 8.76
CA ASP A 78 11.49 1.88 8.34
C ASP A 78 11.34 2.89 9.50
N GLU A 79 11.01 2.43 10.70
CA GLU A 79 10.98 3.27 11.91
C GLU A 79 12.30 3.99 12.16
N GLU A 80 13.42 3.25 12.17
CA GLU A 80 14.74 3.82 12.44
C GLU A 80 15.17 4.80 11.35
N GLN A 81 14.79 4.57 10.09
CA GLN A 81 15.01 5.55 9.03
C GLN A 81 14.17 6.81 9.26
N GLY A 82 12.90 6.67 9.68
CA GLY A 82 12.05 7.79 10.06
C GLY A 82 12.65 8.64 11.19
N LYS A 83 13.22 7.99 12.22
CA LYS A 83 13.93 8.68 13.31
C LYS A 83 15.16 9.43 12.82
N LYS A 84 15.96 8.83 11.92
CA LYS A 84 17.14 9.49 11.32
C LYS A 84 16.78 10.68 10.45
N ASP A 85 15.70 10.57 9.69
CA ASP A 85 15.22 11.66 8.84
C ASP A 85 14.70 12.83 9.70
N ALA A 86 14.08 12.53 10.85
CA ALA A 86 13.63 13.53 11.82
C ALA A 86 14.78 14.15 12.63
N SER A 87 15.76 13.37 13.08
CA SER A 87 16.85 13.83 13.96
C SER A 87 17.89 14.70 13.26
N LYS A 88 17.97 14.65 11.93
CA LYS A 88 18.78 15.57 11.11
C LYS A 88 18.26 17.03 11.14
N LYS A 89 17.25 17.34 11.95
CA LYS A 89 16.58 18.64 11.99
C LYS A 89 16.71 19.29 13.36
N VAL A 90 17.15 20.54 13.35
CA VAL A 90 17.18 21.44 14.50
C VAL A 90 15.74 21.83 14.85
N ASN A 91 15.31 21.52 16.08
CA ASN A 91 14.18 22.10 16.84
C ASN A 91 12.95 22.60 16.03
N THR A 92 12.19 21.70 15.43
CA THR A 92 10.76 21.96 15.16
C THR A 92 9.94 20.76 15.60
N LEU A 93 9.60 20.73 16.89
CA LEU A 93 8.53 19.90 17.43
C LEU A 93 7.20 20.48 16.91
N GLY A 94 6.73 20.01 15.76
CA GLY A 94 5.44 20.37 15.18
C GLY A 94 4.54 19.14 15.10
N GLY A 95 3.51 19.10 15.95
CA GLY A 95 2.49 18.06 15.92
C GLY A 95 1.71 18.05 14.59
N SER A 96 1.07 16.91 14.33
CA SER A 96 0.17 16.59 13.21
C SER A 96 -0.46 17.80 12.51
N GLY A 97 0.18 18.27 11.43
CA GLY A 97 -0.39 19.31 10.57
C GLY A 97 0.69 20.15 9.89
N GLY A 98 1.00 19.80 8.64
CA GLY A 98 1.90 20.61 7.82
C GLY A 98 1.46 22.08 7.75
N THR A 99 2.42 22.99 7.63
CA THR A 99 2.18 24.44 7.63
C THR A 99 2.31 25.09 6.26
N VAL A 100 2.92 24.39 5.29
CA VAL A 100 3.18 24.92 3.95
C VAL A 100 2.46 24.11 2.87
N PRO A 101 1.84 24.75 1.87
CA PRO A 101 1.28 24.04 0.73
C PRO A 101 2.37 23.27 -0.02
N VAL A 102 2.04 22.04 -0.44
CA VAL A 102 2.97 21.20 -1.21
C VAL A 102 3.35 21.83 -2.57
N GLY A 103 2.52 22.72 -3.09
CA GLY A 103 2.75 23.47 -4.33
C GLY A 103 2.50 22.65 -5.60
N ASN A 104 2.52 23.29 -6.77
CA ASN A 104 2.22 22.64 -8.04
C ASN A 104 3.36 21.74 -8.56
N SER A 105 3.05 20.71 -9.34
CA SER A 105 4.05 19.88 -10.03
C SER A 105 3.45 19.18 -11.25
N SER A 106 4.27 18.56 -12.09
CA SER A 106 3.81 17.85 -13.29
C SER A 106 3.06 16.56 -12.96
N THR A 107 2.10 16.19 -13.80
CA THR A 107 1.37 14.91 -13.72
C THR A 107 2.31 13.71 -13.61
N GLY A 108 1.99 12.79 -12.71
CA GLY A 108 2.75 11.59 -12.38
C GLY A 108 3.93 11.83 -11.44
N ASN A 109 4.35 13.08 -11.20
CA ASN A 109 5.21 13.34 -10.05
C ASN A 109 4.46 13.00 -8.75
N PHE A 110 5.19 12.87 -7.65
CA PHE A 110 4.60 12.64 -6.34
C PHE A 110 5.35 13.45 -5.29
N PHE A 111 4.67 13.79 -4.19
CA PHE A 111 5.34 14.32 -3.02
C PHE A 111 5.54 13.21 -1.99
N TYR A 112 6.56 13.38 -1.17
CA TYR A 112 6.75 12.69 0.10
C TYR A 112 6.81 13.76 1.18
N THR A 113 6.30 13.43 2.37
CA THR A 113 6.56 14.15 3.63
C THR A 113 6.74 13.10 4.72
N GLY A 114 7.51 13.40 5.77
CA GLY A 114 7.35 12.65 7.00
C GLY A 114 5.93 12.83 7.53
N SER A 115 5.43 11.81 8.20
CA SER A 115 4.08 11.80 8.75
C SER A 115 4.06 10.84 9.91
N TYR A 116 3.73 11.36 11.08
CA TYR A 116 3.52 10.58 12.28
C TYR A 116 2.04 10.16 12.34
N THR A 117 1.74 8.92 12.03
CA THR A 117 0.45 8.31 12.37
C THR A 117 0.62 7.62 13.70
N ALA A 118 0.15 8.28 14.77
CA ALA A 118 -0.01 7.89 16.17
C ALA A 118 1.15 7.16 16.90
N TYR A 119 1.98 6.34 16.25
CA TYR A 119 3.02 5.54 16.91
C TYR A 119 4.27 5.30 16.04
N LEU A 120 4.23 5.52 14.72
CA LEU A 120 5.40 5.36 13.83
C LEU A 120 5.37 6.39 12.69
N ASN A 121 6.53 7.00 12.41
CA ASN A 121 6.67 7.90 11.25
C ASN A 121 6.98 7.07 10.02
N HIS A 122 5.99 6.59 9.29
CA HIS A 122 6.18 5.85 8.02
C HIS A 122 6.37 6.79 6.81
N GLY A 123 6.14 8.08 7.01
CA GLY A 123 5.98 9.06 5.93
C GLY A 123 4.61 9.00 5.28
N HIS A 124 4.38 9.91 4.34
CA HIS A 124 3.17 9.95 3.52
C HIS A 124 3.51 10.40 2.12
N VAL A 125 2.80 9.86 1.13
CA VAL A 125 2.98 10.20 -0.28
C VAL A 125 1.65 10.46 -0.98
N GLY A 126 1.68 11.31 -2.01
CA GLY A 126 0.55 11.52 -2.92
C GLY A 126 1.02 11.91 -4.31
N MET A 127 0.27 11.51 -5.34
CA MET A 127 0.62 11.68 -6.74
C MET A 127 -0.12 12.86 -7.36
N TYR A 128 0.58 13.69 -8.12
CA TYR A 128 -0.03 14.75 -8.93
C TYR A 128 -0.76 14.12 -10.12
N TYR A 129 -2.07 14.26 -10.20
CA TYR A 129 -2.81 13.85 -11.41
C TYR A 129 -2.95 14.99 -12.42
N SER A 130 -2.97 16.22 -11.91
CA SER A 130 -2.85 17.46 -12.69
C SER A 130 -1.88 18.40 -11.97
N SER A 131 -1.63 19.58 -12.54
CA SER A 131 -0.66 20.52 -11.98
C SER A 131 -0.97 20.99 -10.57
N SER A 132 -2.26 21.09 -10.25
CA SER A 132 -2.79 21.66 -9.01
C SER A 132 -3.63 20.68 -8.19
N GLN A 133 -3.68 19.40 -8.58
CA GLN A 133 -4.47 18.39 -7.88
C GLN A 133 -3.71 17.09 -7.68
N ILE A 134 -3.87 16.56 -6.47
CA ILE A 134 -3.21 15.37 -5.96
C ILE A 134 -4.25 14.29 -5.75
N VAL A 135 -3.87 13.05 -6.04
CA VAL A 135 -4.56 11.85 -5.58
C VAL A 135 -3.69 11.16 -4.53
N GLU A 136 -4.32 10.75 -3.44
CA GLU A 136 -3.67 10.14 -2.29
C GLU A 136 -4.63 9.21 -1.57
N SER A 137 -4.08 8.25 -0.81
CA SER A 137 -4.88 7.45 0.12
C SER A 137 -4.60 7.89 1.54
N VAL A 138 -5.65 8.22 2.31
CA VAL A 138 -5.51 8.66 3.71
C VAL A 138 -6.53 7.95 4.60
N PRO A 139 -6.26 7.81 5.92
CA PRO A 139 -7.23 7.31 6.88
C PRO A 139 -8.61 7.99 6.73
N ARG A 140 -9.68 7.23 6.97
CA ARG A 140 -11.11 7.65 6.89
C ARG A 140 -11.63 7.98 5.49
N SER A 141 -10.82 8.49 4.58
CA SER A 141 -11.26 8.86 3.23
C SER A 141 -10.87 7.85 2.14
N GLY A 142 -9.92 6.95 2.43
CA GLY A 142 -9.34 6.10 1.39
C GLY A 142 -8.71 6.95 0.29
N VAL A 143 -8.85 6.49 -0.96
CA VAL A 143 -8.34 7.22 -2.12
C VAL A 143 -9.21 8.43 -2.43
N ARG A 144 -8.63 9.62 -2.31
CA ARG A 144 -9.30 10.91 -2.53
C ARG A 144 -8.49 11.84 -3.42
N THR A 145 -9.13 12.93 -3.85
CA THR A 145 -8.43 14.08 -4.44
C THR A 145 -8.34 15.25 -3.48
N ILE A 146 -7.23 16.00 -3.52
CA ILE A 146 -7.02 17.23 -2.77
C ILE A 146 -6.28 18.25 -3.64
N SER A 147 -6.54 19.54 -3.44
CA SER A 147 -5.79 20.61 -4.13
C SER A 147 -4.38 20.73 -3.57
N THR A 148 -3.41 21.13 -4.40
CA THR A 148 -2.02 21.41 -3.95
C THR A 148 -1.94 22.57 -2.96
N LYS A 149 -2.92 23.47 -2.96
CA LYS A 149 -3.03 24.56 -1.98
C LYS A 149 -3.52 24.07 -0.62
N SER A 150 -4.39 23.06 -0.60
CA SER A 150 -4.98 22.50 0.62
C SER A 150 -4.15 21.37 1.21
N ARG A 151 -3.31 20.68 0.42
CA ARG A 151 -2.40 19.66 0.94
C ARG A 151 -1.18 20.33 1.56
N LEU A 152 -1.21 20.45 2.87
CA LEU A 152 -0.11 21.00 3.66
C LEU A 152 0.88 19.91 4.09
N VAL A 153 2.15 20.28 4.16
CA VAL A 153 3.28 19.44 4.58
C VAL A 153 4.23 20.23 5.49
N ASP A 154 5.11 19.55 6.20
CA ASP A 154 6.14 20.21 7.02
C ASP A 154 7.31 20.69 6.17
N LYS A 155 7.69 21.95 6.37
CA LYS A 155 8.83 22.56 5.68
C LYS A 155 10.13 21.84 6.06
N GLY A 156 10.96 21.54 5.07
CA GLY A 156 12.23 20.85 5.24
C GLY A 156 12.12 19.33 5.41
N ASP A 157 10.92 18.74 5.41
CA ASP A 157 10.71 17.29 5.34
C ASP A 157 10.14 16.81 4.02
N ALA A 158 9.45 17.71 3.34
CA ALA A 158 8.74 17.36 2.15
C ALA A 158 9.59 17.56 0.90
N VAL A 159 9.40 16.64 -0.04
CA VAL A 159 10.11 16.62 -1.31
C VAL A 159 9.15 16.23 -2.41
N VAL A 160 9.26 16.89 -3.56
CA VAL A 160 8.62 16.43 -4.79
C VAL A 160 9.60 15.63 -5.60
N LYS A 161 9.16 14.45 -6.02
CA LYS A 161 9.92 13.48 -6.78
C LYS A 161 9.27 13.26 -8.15
N SER A 162 10.10 13.03 -9.15
CA SER A 162 9.71 12.60 -10.48
C SER A 162 10.12 11.14 -10.65
N VAL A 163 9.30 10.35 -11.35
CA VAL A 163 9.67 9.00 -11.78
C VAL A 163 10.34 9.06 -13.16
N LYS A 164 11.49 8.41 -13.29
CA LYS A 164 12.31 8.31 -14.52
C LYS A 164 11.64 7.34 -15.49
N THR A 165 10.64 7.84 -16.21
CA THR A 165 9.88 7.10 -17.24
C THR A 165 9.27 8.09 -18.22
N THR A 166 8.61 7.58 -19.27
CA THR A 166 7.97 8.41 -20.30
C THR A 166 6.79 9.21 -19.73
N SER A 167 6.49 10.37 -20.34
CA SER A 167 5.31 11.16 -19.98
C SER A 167 3.99 10.40 -20.16
N LEU A 168 3.95 9.45 -21.10
CA LEU A 168 2.81 8.54 -21.28
C LEU A 168 2.61 7.64 -20.06
N ASN A 169 3.67 6.99 -19.56
CA ASN A 169 3.58 6.13 -18.38
C ASN A 169 3.18 6.91 -17.12
N LYS A 170 3.73 8.13 -16.97
CA LYS A 170 3.31 9.06 -15.90
C LYS A 170 1.82 9.40 -15.98
N SER A 171 1.33 9.71 -17.18
CA SER A 171 -0.07 10.05 -17.40
C SER A 171 -1.00 8.86 -17.15
N LYS A 172 -0.61 7.65 -17.58
CA LYS A 172 -1.35 6.41 -17.29
C LYS A 172 -1.36 6.10 -15.79
N ALA A 173 -0.23 6.23 -15.09
CA ALA A 173 -0.18 6.05 -13.64
C ALA A 173 -1.08 7.06 -12.90
N ALA A 174 -1.02 8.34 -13.29
CA ALA A 174 -1.90 9.39 -12.77
C ALA A 174 -3.39 9.13 -13.04
N GLY A 175 -3.72 8.70 -14.26
CA GLY A 175 -5.08 8.30 -14.64
C GLY A 175 -5.56 7.12 -13.82
N TRP A 176 -4.68 6.12 -13.59
CA TRP A 176 -4.99 4.96 -12.78
C TRP A 176 -5.28 5.35 -11.33
N VAL A 177 -4.45 6.14 -10.65
CA VAL A 177 -4.74 6.57 -9.26
C VAL A 177 -6.04 7.36 -9.19
N LYS A 178 -6.29 8.25 -10.16
CA LYS A 178 -7.55 9.02 -10.23
C LYS A 178 -8.76 8.10 -10.39
N SER A 179 -8.64 7.01 -11.16
CA SER A 179 -9.72 6.03 -11.35
C SER A 179 -10.13 5.27 -10.09
N ARG A 180 -9.28 5.31 -9.05
CA ARG A 180 -9.50 4.65 -7.75
C ARG A 180 -10.20 5.56 -6.73
N VAL A 181 -10.29 6.85 -7.01
CA VAL A 181 -10.92 7.84 -6.12
C VAL A 181 -12.37 7.45 -5.84
N GLY A 182 -12.73 7.41 -4.55
CA GLY A 182 -14.08 7.04 -4.09
C GLY A 182 -14.44 5.55 -4.26
N LYS A 183 -13.50 4.71 -4.73
CA LYS A 183 -13.71 3.26 -4.88
C LYS A 183 -12.95 2.44 -3.85
N ASP A 184 -11.74 2.88 -3.52
CA ASP A 184 -10.85 2.14 -2.62
C ASP A 184 -10.75 2.87 -1.27
N GLY A 185 -10.99 2.12 -0.20
CA GLY A 185 -10.78 2.55 1.18
C GLY A 185 -9.29 2.61 1.55
N TYR A 186 -9.04 2.95 2.82
CA TYR A 186 -7.70 2.99 3.37
C TYR A 186 -7.36 1.65 4.01
N SER A 187 -6.28 1.02 3.54
CA SER A 187 -5.71 -0.15 4.21
C SER A 187 -4.65 0.29 5.21
N TYR A 188 -4.77 -0.18 6.45
CA TYR A 188 -3.77 0.05 7.51
C TYR A 188 -2.63 -0.97 7.46
N ASN A 189 -2.71 -1.98 6.59
CA ASN A 189 -1.66 -2.97 6.43
C ASN A 189 -0.47 -2.36 5.69
N PHE A 190 0.61 -2.09 6.41
CA PHE A 190 1.90 -1.73 5.82
C PHE A 190 2.85 -2.93 5.73
N ALA A 191 2.69 -3.89 6.63
CA ALA A 191 3.57 -5.04 6.80
C ALA A 191 3.68 -5.95 5.56
N THR A 192 2.57 -6.18 4.85
CA THR A 192 2.49 -7.23 3.81
C THR A 192 1.88 -6.75 2.50
N ASN A 193 1.69 -5.43 2.38
CA ASN A 193 0.88 -4.84 1.32
C ASN A 193 1.39 -5.14 -0.08
N ARG A 194 2.67 -5.51 -0.28
CA ARG A 194 3.22 -5.86 -1.60
C ARG A 194 2.49 -7.04 -2.22
N TYR A 195 2.05 -7.99 -1.40
CA TYR A 195 1.46 -9.25 -1.82
C TYR A 195 -0.06 -9.24 -1.92
N THR A 196 -0.71 -8.13 -1.54
CA THR A 196 -2.15 -7.97 -1.76
C THR A 196 -2.44 -7.44 -3.16
N SER A 197 -3.71 -7.52 -3.57
CA SER A 197 -4.19 -7.00 -4.85
C SER A 197 -3.78 -5.53 -5.07
N HIS A 198 -3.60 -5.14 -6.34
CA HIS A 198 -3.46 -3.73 -6.72
C HIS A 198 -4.79 -2.96 -6.66
N TYR A 199 -5.91 -3.69 -6.61
CA TYR A 199 -7.28 -3.17 -6.55
C TYR A 199 -7.88 -3.39 -5.16
N GLY A 200 -8.79 -2.50 -4.77
CA GLY A 200 -9.31 -2.44 -3.40
C GLY A 200 -8.46 -1.56 -2.50
N ASP A 201 -8.72 -1.67 -1.20
CA ASP A 201 -8.19 -0.80 -0.16
C ASP A 201 -6.66 -0.82 -0.13
N LYS A 202 -6.07 0.37 0.04
CA LYS A 202 -4.61 0.53 0.02
C LYS A 202 -4.16 1.75 0.78
N ASN A 203 -2.97 1.64 1.39
CA ASN A 203 -2.26 2.78 1.95
C ASN A 203 -1.66 3.68 0.85
N CYS A 204 -1.09 4.81 1.27
CA CYS A 204 -0.58 5.84 0.37
C CYS A 204 0.56 5.37 -0.54
N SER A 205 1.51 4.57 -0.04
CA SER A 205 2.63 4.04 -0.81
C SER A 205 2.21 2.95 -1.79
N LYS A 206 1.37 2.01 -1.34
CA LYS A 206 0.79 0.94 -2.18
C LYS A 206 0.01 1.52 -3.37
N LEU A 207 -0.67 2.65 -3.19
CA LEU A 207 -1.34 3.37 -4.28
C LEU A 207 -0.37 3.80 -5.38
N ILE A 208 0.71 4.49 -5.02
CA ILE A 208 1.68 5.00 -5.99
C ILE A 208 2.47 3.85 -6.62
N TRP A 209 2.90 2.89 -5.81
CA TRP A 209 3.61 1.72 -6.28
C TRP A 209 2.76 0.91 -7.27
N SER A 210 1.49 0.63 -6.95
CA SER A 210 0.59 -0.10 -7.85
C SER A 210 0.39 0.64 -9.17
N ALA A 211 0.25 1.97 -9.13
CA ALA A 211 0.06 2.77 -10.34
C ALA A 211 1.23 2.62 -11.31
N TYR A 212 2.46 2.72 -10.81
CA TYR A 212 3.67 2.60 -11.63
C TYR A 212 4.04 1.16 -11.97
N LYS A 213 3.73 0.19 -11.11
CA LYS A 213 3.89 -1.23 -11.41
C LYS A 213 3.01 -1.62 -12.60
N LEU A 214 1.74 -1.21 -12.58
CA LEU A 214 0.76 -1.51 -13.64
C LEU A 214 0.96 -0.70 -14.93
N ASN A 215 1.31 0.59 -14.82
CA ASN A 215 1.29 1.51 -15.97
C ASN A 215 2.67 1.96 -16.47
N GLY A 216 3.74 1.53 -15.79
CA GLY A 216 5.12 1.79 -16.21
C GLY A 216 6.03 0.58 -16.14
N GLY A 217 5.55 -0.56 -15.64
CA GLY A 217 6.39 -1.74 -15.38
C GLY A 217 7.48 -1.49 -14.33
N LEU A 218 7.33 -0.44 -13.51
CA LEU A 218 8.36 0.00 -12.57
C LEU A 218 8.06 -0.50 -11.16
N ASP A 219 9.03 -1.17 -10.57
CA ASP A 219 9.02 -1.49 -9.15
C ASP A 219 9.62 -0.31 -8.37
N LEU A 220 8.76 0.44 -7.70
CA LEU A 220 9.16 1.57 -6.85
C LEU A 220 9.36 1.17 -5.39
N ASP A 221 9.44 -0.13 -5.11
CA ASP A 221 9.84 -0.63 -3.82
C ASP A 221 11.37 -0.76 -3.78
N LYS A 222 12.02 0.11 -3.00
CA LYS A 222 13.48 0.17 -2.89
C LYS A 222 14.07 -1.10 -2.28
N ASN A 223 13.41 -1.68 -1.28
CA ASN A 223 13.96 -2.78 -0.51
C ASN A 223 13.44 -4.14 -0.97
N GLY A 224 12.32 -4.16 -1.73
CA GLY A 224 11.74 -5.38 -2.32
C GLY A 224 11.07 -6.30 -1.30
N GLY A 225 10.80 -5.79 -0.10
CA GLY A 225 10.32 -6.51 1.06
C GLY A 225 8.82 -6.79 1.06
N ALA A 226 8.31 -7.20 2.21
CA ALA A 226 6.91 -7.52 2.45
C ALA A 226 6.00 -6.30 2.37
N GLY A 227 6.48 -5.17 2.91
CA GLY A 227 5.78 -3.89 2.89
C GLY A 227 6.37 -2.93 1.86
N VAL A 228 5.50 -2.27 1.10
CA VAL A 228 5.89 -1.06 0.36
C VAL A 228 5.64 0.15 1.25
N TYR A 229 6.70 0.80 1.74
CA TYR A 229 6.61 1.98 2.59
C TYR A 229 6.74 3.29 1.78
N PRO A 230 6.22 4.42 2.27
CA PRO A 230 6.37 5.73 1.60
C PRO A 230 7.82 6.10 1.29
N ARG A 231 8.76 5.72 2.16
CA ARG A 231 10.20 5.92 1.94
C ARG A 231 10.78 5.03 0.85
N ASP A 232 10.25 3.83 0.65
CA ASP A 232 10.68 2.98 -0.46
C ASP A 232 10.38 3.66 -1.79
N VAL A 233 9.14 4.18 -1.93
CA VAL A 233 8.72 4.92 -3.12
C VAL A 233 9.57 6.19 -3.31
N ARG A 234 9.83 6.93 -2.23
CA ARG A 234 10.68 8.15 -2.25
C ARG A 234 12.10 7.86 -2.72
N ASP A 235 12.68 6.75 -2.28
CA ASP A 235 14.10 6.44 -2.42
C ASP A 235 14.39 5.39 -3.51
N ALA A 236 13.37 4.94 -4.25
CA ALA A 236 13.53 4.05 -5.39
C ALA A 236 14.48 4.65 -6.44
N LYS A 237 15.31 3.80 -7.05
CA LYS A 237 16.38 4.20 -8.01
C LYS A 237 15.83 4.96 -9.23
N GLN A 238 14.60 4.67 -9.60
CA GLN A 238 13.85 5.26 -10.70
C GLN A 238 13.24 6.61 -10.33
N THR A 239 13.62 7.23 -9.22
CA THR A 239 13.11 8.54 -8.83
C THR A 239 14.22 9.60 -8.84
N SER A 240 13.85 10.85 -9.09
CA SER A 240 14.73 12.02 -8.95
C SER A 240 14.02 13.12 -8.19
N VAL A 241 14.79 13.93 -7.47
CA VAL A 241 14.27 15.12 -6.79
C VAL A 241 13.90 16.16 -7.84
N VAL A 242 12.72 16.75 -7.70
CA VAL A 242 12.26 17.92 -8.45
C VAL A 242 12.48 19.18 -7.63
N ARG A 243 12.06 19.17 -6.36
CA ARG A 243 12.30 20.25 -5.38
C ARG A 243 12.13 19.74 -3.96
N TYR A 244 12.76 20.43 -3.01
CA TYR A 244 12.41 20.37 -1.60
C TYR A 244 11.32 21.40 -1.30
N ILE A 245 10.52 21.17 -0.25
CA ILE A 245 9.44 22.04 0.21
C ILE A 245 9.82 22.61 1.58
#